data_AF-A0A9W9ZG41-F1
#
_entry.id   AF-A0A9W9ZG41-F1
#
_cell.length_a   1.000
_cell.length_b   1.000
_cell.length_c   1.000
_cell.angle_alpha   90.00
_cell.angle_beta   90.00
_cell.angle_gamma   90.00
#
_symmetry.space_group_name_H-M   'P 1'
#
loop_
_entity.id
_entity.type
_entity.pdbx_description
1 polymer ?
#
loop_
_entity_poly.entity_id
_entity_poly.type
_entity_poly.pdbx_seq_one_letter_code
_entity_poly.pdbx_strand_id
1 'polypeptide(L)'
;MKGVLEYWSSYTQTPSTILAQFQTWKWLGTHMSRQNASKAKKGALEMYDQVMTELMSSTELPCEGNEILKNHEMAQRKSMEIFEEETAHLISTSIRWELNELMNVKYWKDTNASRTRHSCKDLLRELKTRHLDPVLKSISGSCETRASYADITNGLKTIKKEFHKKAVGAKDIKAEVFFEFNQYLQEEVMKYQEILGKMKDDDEALARQKMIAAIKKRRQRDCRKILLN
;
A
#
# COMPACT_ATOMS: atom_id res chain seq x y z
N MET A 1 -13.08 -1.28 29.67
CA MET A 1 -12.68 -1.50 28.25
C MET A 1 -12.48 -2.97 27.86
N LYS A 2 -12.65 -3.99 28.72
CA LYS A 2 -12.55 -5.40 28.32
C LYS A 2 -13.87 -6.09 27.92
N GLY A 3 -15.01 -5.67 28.47
CA GLY A 3 -16.31 -6.33 28.17
C GLY A 3 -17.01 -5.93 26.86
N VAL A 4 -16.60 -4.83 26.20
CA VAL A 4 -17.24 -4.36 24.95
C VAL A 4 -16.64 -5.03 23.72
N LEU A 5 -15.39 -5.48 23.79
CA LEU A 5 -14.70 -6.12 22.65
C LEU A 5 -15.03 -7.61 22.52
N GLU A 6 -15.36 -8.31 23.63
CA GLU A 6 -15.77 -9.72 23.59
C GLU A 6 -17.21 -9.92 23.07
N TYR A 7 -18.06 -8.88 23.08
CA TYR A 7 -19.40 -8.94 22.52
C TYR A 7 -19.45 -8.92 20.98
N TRP A 8 -18.35 -8.50 20.32
CA TRP A 8 -18.30 -8.35 18.87
C TRP A 8 -17.71 -9.54 18.11
N SER A 9 -17.30 -10.61 18.80
CA SER A 9 -16.57 -11.72 18.17
C SER A 9 -17.44 -12.87 17.63
N SER A 10 -18.78 -12.79 17.68
CA SER A 10 -19.64 -13.91 17.22
C SER A 10 -20.83 -13.56 16.33
N TYR A 11 -21.02 -12.30 15.91
CA TYR A 11 -22.21 -11.92 15.13
C TYR A 11 -21.90 -11.69 13.65
N THR A 12 -22.35 -12.60 12.81
CA THR A 12 -22.63 -12.34 11.39
C THR A 12 -23.78 -11.31 11.32
N GLN A 13 -23.43 -10.02 11.33
CA GLN A 13 -24.42 -8.95 11.34
C GLN A 13 -25.25 -8.99 10.06
N THR A 14 -26.56 -9.21 10.23
CA THR A 14 -27.51 -9.15 9.13
C THR A 14 -27.65 -7.69 8.65
N PRO A 15 -28.05 -7.47 7.38
CA PRO A 15 -28.26 -6.12 6.84
C PRO A 15 -29.17 -5.23 7.70
N SER A 16 -30.10 -5.81 8.45
CA SER A 16 -30.97 -5.10 9.39
C SER A 16 -30.23 -4.57 10.64
N THR A 17 -29.21 -5.27 11.14
CA THR A 17 -28.36 -4.80 12.26
C THR A 17 -27.49 -3.62 11.83
N ILE A 18 -26.96 -3.64 10.61
CA ILE A 18 -26.18 -2.54 10.03
C ILE A 18 -27.05 -1.29 9.83
N LEU A 19 -28.27 -1.46 9.34
CA LEU A 19 -29.23 -0.37 9.16
C LEU A 19 -29.65 0.23 10.50
N ALA A 20 -29.91 -0.60 11.52
CA ALA A 20 -30.23 -0.14 12.87
C ALA A 20 -29.08 0.67 13.49
N GLN A 21 -27.84 0.21 13.35
CA GLN A 21 -26.67 0.95 13.79
C GLN A 21 -26.60 2.32 13.09
N PHE A 22 -26.70 2.36 11.75
CA PHE A 22 -26.67 3.60 10.98
C PHE A 22 -27.76 4.61 11.41
N GLN A 23 -28.98 4.14 11.65
CA GLN A 23 -30.07 4.99 12.17
C GLN A 23 -29.79 5.51 13.59
N THR A 24 -29.18 4.70 14.44
CA THR A 24 -28.81 5.08 15.81
C THR A 24 -27.71 6.14 15.80
N TRP A 25 -26.71 6.01 14.93
CA TRP A 25 -25.66 7.01 14.72
C TRP A 25 -26.21 8.33 14.15
N LYS A 26 -27.11 8.25 13.18
CA LYS A 26 -27.80 9.44 12.62
C LYS A 26 -28.65 10.15 13.67
N TRP A 27 -29.34 9.40 14.53
CA TRP A 27 -30.11 9.95 15.64
C TRP A 27 -29.20 10.60 16.70
N LEU A 28 -28.12 9.94 17.10
CA LEU A 28 -27.14 10.49 18.03
C LEU A 28 -26.46 11.76 17.49
N GLY A 29 -26.08 11.78 16.21
CA GLY A 29 -25.51 12.97 15.57
C GLY A 29 -26.48 14.15 15.56
N THR A 30 -27.74 13.91 15.20
CA THR A 30 -28.81 14.93 15.21
C THR A 30 -29.08 15.44 16.63
N HIS A 31 -29.11 14.54 17.62
CA HIS A 31 -29.40 14.88 19.01
C HIS A 31 -28.25 15.65 19.67
N MET A 32 -27.00 15.24 19.46
CA MET A 32 -25.82 15.98 19.94
C MET A 32 -25.72 17.36 19.32
N SER A 33 -26.01 17.50 18.01
CA SER A 33 -26.06 18.82 17.35
C SER A 33 -27.12 19.73 17.96
N ARG A 34 -28.30 19.20 18.31
CA ARG A 34 -29.38 19.96 18.97
C ARG A 34 -29.03 20.37 20.40
N GLN A 35 -28.43 19.48 21.19
CA GLN A 35 -27.99 19.82 22.55
C GLN A 35 -26.89 20.89 22.54
N ASN A 36 -25.95 20.82 21.60
CA ASN A 36 -24.88 21.81 21.51
C ASN A 36 -25.37 23.14 20.94
N ALA A 37 -26.31 23.17 19.99
CA ALA A 37 -26.98 24.40 19.56
C ALA A 37 -27.79 25.04 20.69
N SER A 38 -28.40 24.23 21.57
CA SER A 38 -29.06 24.71 22.79
C SER A 38 -28.07 25.37 23.77
N LYS A 39 -26.87 24.80 23.93
CA LYS A 39 -25.79 25.40 24.72
C LYS A 39 -25.31 26.71 24.12
N ALA A 40 -25.08 26.76 22.80
CA ALA A 40 -24.68 27.99 22.13
C ALA A 40 -25.71 29.10 22.27
N LYS A 41 -27.00 28.75 22.16
CA LYS A 41 -28.10 29.69 22.41
C LYS A 41 -28.07 30.22 23.85
N LYS A 42 -27.80 29.35 24.83
CA LYS A 42 -27.69 29.74 26.24
C LYS A 42 -26.52 30.71 26.47
N GLY A 43 -25.33 30.40 25.92
CA GLY A 43 -24.15 31.27 26.02
C GLY A 43 -24.37 32.64 25.36
N ALA A 44 -25.01 32.67 24.18
CA ALA A 44 -25.36 33.91 23.50
C ALA A 44 -26.30 34.79 24.33
N LEU A 45 -27.30 34.20 25.00
CA LEU A 45 -28.21 34.94 25.88
C LEU A 45 -27.51 35.48 27.13
N GLU A 46 -26.64 34.68 27.75
CA GLU A 46 -25.84 35.12 28.90
C GLU A 46 -24.92 36.31 28.52
N MET A 47 -24.31 36.26 27.33
CA MET A 47 -23.49 37.36 26.80
C MET A 47 -24.30 38.63 26.56
N TYR A 48 -25.52 38.48 26.01
CA TYR A 48 -26.43 39.60 25.82
C TYR A 48 -26.76 40.28 27.15
N ASP A 49 -27.16 39.51 28.16
CA ASP A 49 -27.52 40.02 29.49
C ASP A 49 -26.33 40.69 30.19
N GLN A 50 -25.13 40.10 30.07
CA GLN A 50 -23.91 40.68 30.61
C GLN A 50 -23.61 42.05 29.98
N VAL A 51 -23.55 42.10 28.63
CA VAL A 51 -23.22 43.34 27.91
C VAL A 51 -24.29 44.40 28.17
N MET A 52 -25.56 44.03 28.18
CA MET A 52 -26.64 44.97 28.48
C MET A 52 -26.52 45.50 29.92
N THR A 53 -26.20 44.65 30.90
CA THR A 53 -25.99 45.07 32.29
C THR A 53 -24.81 46.02 32.41
N GLU A 54 -23.67 45.74 31.77
CA GLU A 54 -22.50 46.62 31.77
C GLU A 54 -22.80 47.99 31.18
N LEU A 55 -23.45 48.03 30.01
CA LEU A 55 -23.80 49.28 29.32
C LEU A 55 -24.80 50.11 30.12
N MET A 56 -25.85 49.46 30.63
CA MET A 56 -26.86 50.12 31.44
C MET A 56 -26.32 50.56 32.80
N SER A 57 -25.31 49.90 33.36
CA SER A 57 -24.64 50.33 34.60
C SER A 57 -23.80 51.59 34.40
N SER A 58 -23.31 51.84 33.18
CA SER A 58 -22.57 53.05 32.82
C SER A 58 -23.47 54.22 32.40
N THR A 59 -24.76 53.95 32.17
CA THR A 59 -25.75 54.97 31.80
C THR A 59 -26.45 55.44 33.06
N GLU A 60 -26.47 56.74 33.35
CA GLU A 60 -27.27 57.25 34.47
C GLU A 60 -28.75 57.03 34.17
N LEU A 61 -29.41 56.24 35.01
CA LEU A 61 -30.84 56.01 34.90
C LEU A 61 -31.60 57.04 35.74
N PRO A 62 -32.71 57.61 35.22
CA PRO A 62 -33.34 57.35 33.92
C PRO A 62 -32.62 58.02 32.73
N CYS A 63 -32.63 57.37 31.56
CA CYS A 63 -32.04 57.88 30.31
C CYS A 63 -33.05 57.91 29.15
N GLU A 64 -32.66 58.55 28.05
CA GLU A 64 -33.47 58.65 26.83
C GLU A 64 -33.61 57.29 26.12
N GLY A 65 -34.78 57.05 25.50
CA GLY A 65 -35.09 55.75 24.90
C GLY A 65 -34.17 55.35 23.72
N ASN A 66 -33.58 56.34 23.03
CA ASN A 66 -32.58 56.10 21.98
C ASN A 66 -31.27 55.50 22.52
N GLU A 67 -30.93 55.80 23.76
CA GLU A 67 -29.71 55.31 24.41
C GLU A 67 -29.86 53.84 24.81
N ILE A 68 -31.05 53.46 25.29
CA ILE A 68 -31.43 52.06 25.53
C ILE A 68 -31.39 51.25 24.22
N LEU A 69 -31.93 51.82 23.14
CA LEU A 69 -31.95 51.16 21.83
C LEU A 69 -30.53 50.92 21.29
N LYS A 70 -29.64 51.91 21.39
CA LYS A 70 -28.24 51.79 21.01
C LYS A 70 -27.51 50.71 21.82
N ASN A 71 -27.76 50.65 23.12
CA ASN A 71 -27.16 49.63 24.00
C ASN A 71 -27.68 48.21 23.66
N HIS A 72 -28.99 48.09 23.39
CA HIS A 72 -29.61 46.84 22.93
C HIS A 72 -28.98 46.32 21.63
N GLU A 73 -28.86 47.18 20.60
CA GLU A 73 -28.28 46.80 19.31
C GLU A 73 -26.83 46.32 19.46
N MET A 74 -26.06 46.95 20.35
CA MET A 74 -24.68 46.53 20.61
C MET A 74 -24.59 45.20 21.37
N ALA A 75 -25.45 44.99 22.39
CA ALA A 75 -25.54 43.73 23.11
C ALA A 75 -26.00 42.57 22.18
N GLN A 76 -26.97 42.84 21.31
CA GLN A 76 -27.46 41.88 20.33
C GLN A 76 -26.38 41.46 19.34
N ARG A 77 -25.58 42.41 18.84
CA ARG A 77 -24.48 42.12 17.91
C ARG A 77 -23.45 41.18 18.53
N LYS A 78 -22.96 41.49 19.74
CA LYS A 78 -22.00 40.66 20.46
C LYS A 78 -22.53 39.26 20.78
N SER A 79 -23.81 39.16 21.13
CA SER A 79 -24.51 37.89 21.35
C SER A 79 -24.52 37.02 20.09
N MET A 80 -24.80 37.62 18.92
CA MET A 80 -24.87 36.91 17.64
C MET A 80 -23.49 36.43 17.17
N GLU A 81 -22.45 37.23 17.34
CA GLU A 81 -21.06 36.86 16.98
C GLU A 81 -20.63 35.56 17.70
N ILE A 82 -20.89 35.48 19.01
CA ILE A 82 -20.60 34.27 19.81
C ILE A 82 -21.44 33.08 19.36
N PHE A 83 -22.72 33.29 19.08
CA PHE A 83 -23.60 32.22 18.61
C PHE A 83 -23.14 31.63 17.26
N GLU A 84 -22.75 32.49 16.32
CA GLU A 84 -22.25 32.10 15.00
C GLU A 84 -20.92 31.35 15.10
N GLU A 85 -19.98 31.83 15.92
CA GLU A 85 -18.69 31.17 16.14
C GLU A 85 -18.87 29.76 16.72
N GLU A 86 -19.68 29.62 17.79
CA GLU A 86 -19.90 28.34 18.43
C GLU A 86 -20.64 27.35 17.53
N THR A 87 -21.57 27.82 16.70
CA THR A 87 -22.34 26.96 15.78
C THR A 87 -21.60 26.60 14.50
N ALA A 88 -20.68 27.44 14.00
CA ALA A 88 -19.84 27.14 12.85
C ALA A 88 -18.96 25.90 13.08
N HIS A 89 -18.38 25.77 14.28
CA HIS A 89 -17.60 24.59 14.67
C HIS A 89 -18.47 23.32 14.72
N LEU A 90 -19.74 23.44 15.10
CA LEU A 90 -20.69 22.31 15.14
C LEU A 90 -21.02 21.80 13.74
N ILE A 91 -21.28 22.71 12.79
CA ILE A 91 -21.54 22.37 11.38
C ILE A 91 -20.31 21.67 10.78
N SER A 92 -19.11 22.23 10.99
CA SER A 92 -17.85 21.63 10.54
C SER A 92 -17.62 20.23 11.11
N THR A 93 -17.88 20.03 12.40
CA THR A 93 -17.72 18.73 13.05
C THR A 93 -18.75 17.70 12.58
N SER A 94 -19.98 18.12 12.34
CA SER A 94 -21.04 17.24 11.83
C SER A 94 -20.82 16.84 10.37
N ILE A 95 -20.17 17.66 9.54
CA ILE A 95 -19.90 17.28 8.14
C ILE A 95 -18.62 16.43 8.05
N ARG A 96 -17.68 16.63 8.96
CA ARG A 96 -16.39 15.91 8.99
C ARG A 96 -16.52 14.38 9.10
N TRP A 97 -17.49 13.87 9.87
CA TRP A 97 -17.70 12.42 9.96
C TRP A 97 -18.34 11.85 8.69
N GLU A 98 -19.30 12.57 8.09
CA GLU A 98 -19.90 12.20 6.80
C GLU A 98 -18.86 12.20 5.68
N LEU A 99 -17.96 13.20 5.67
CA LEU A 99 -16.87 13.29 4.72
C LEU A 99 -15.87 12.12 4.87
N ASN A 100 -15.55 11.73 6.10
CA ASN A 100 -14.66 10.59 6.37
C ASN A 100 -15.28 9.24 6.01
N GLU A 101 -16.59 9.07 6.21
CA GLU A 101 -17.32 7.87 5.79
C GLU A 101 -17.45 7.80 4.25
N LEU A 102 -17.75 8.92 3.59
CA LEU A 102 -17.81 9.01 2.12
C LEU A 102 -16.44 8.84 1.48
N MET A 103 -15.40 9.40 2.09
CA MET A 103 -14.00 9.22 1.67
C MET A 103 -13.37 8.06 2.42
N ASN A 104 -13.89 6.83 2.21
CA ASN A 104 -13.23 5.62 2.67
C ASN A 104 -11.91 5.40 1.89
N VAL A 105 -10.89 6.18 2.26
CA VAL A 105 -9.54 6.17 1.68
C VAL A 105 -8.90 4.79 1.81
N LYS A 106 -9.29 4.02 2.82
CA LYS A 106 -8.81 2.65 3.02
C LYS A 106 -9.22 1.74 1.85
N TYR A 107 -10.50 1.75 1.46
CA TYR A 107 -10.98 0.95 0.33
C TYR A 107 -10.18 1.24 -0.96
N TRP A 108 -9.93 2.51 -1.26
CA TRP A 108 -9.17 2.90 -2.45
C TRP A 108 -7.68 2.56 -2.35
N LYS A 109 -7.08 2.68 -1.16
CA LYS A 109 -5.69 2.23 -0.91
C LYS A 109 -5.54 0.73 -1.12
N ASP A 110 -6.45 -0.07 -0.55
CA ASP A 110 -6.43 -1.52 -0.66
C ASP A 110 -6.67 -1.96 -2.11
N THR A 111 -7.61 -1.32 -2.81
CA THR A 111 -7.87 -1.56 -4.23
C THR A 111 -6.66 -1.21 -5.09
N ASN A 112 -6.00 -0.08 -4.84
CA ASN A 112 -4.79 0.32 -5.56
C ASN A 112 -3.62 -0.65 -5.29
N ALA A 113 -3.44 -1.09 -4.04
CA ALA A 113 -2.42 -2.08 -3.68
C ALA A 113 -2.65 -3.41 -4.41
N SER A 114 -3.88 -3.92 -4.40
CA SER A 114 -4.25 -5.16 -5.10
C SER A 114 -4.00 -5.07 -6.62
N ARG A 115 -4.44 -3.98 -7.27
CA ARG A 115 -4.21 -3.77 -8.71
C ARG A 115 -2.73 -3.60 -9.05
N THR A 116 -1.97 -2.89 -8.21
CA THR A 116 -0.51 -2.74 -8.36
C THR A 116 0.15 -4.11 -8.32
N ARG A 117 -0.20 -4.95 -7.33
CA ARG A 117 0.36 -6.29 -7.17
C ARG A 117 0.11 -7.16 -8.40
N HIS A 118 -1.13 -7.17 -8.90
CA HIS A 118 -1.50 -7.96 -10.08
C HIS A 118 -0.74 -7.52 -11.33
N SER A 119 -0.78 -6.22 -11.64
CA SER A 119 -0.09 -5.65 -12.80
C SER A 119 1.42 -5.88 -12.77
N CYS A 120 2.05 -5.77 -11.60
CA CYS A 120 3.49 -6.03 -11.46
C CYS A 120 3.84 -7.51 -11.68
N LYS A 121 3.02 -8.44 -11.16
CA LYS A 121 3.22 -9.89 -11.37
C LYS A 121 3.09 -10.25 -12.85
N ASP A 122 2.09 -9.70 -13.54
CA ASP A 122 1.91 -9.92 -14.98
C ASP A 122 3.07 -9.39 -15.80
N LEU A 123 3.53 -8.16 -15.49
CA LEU A 123 4.69 -7.55 -16.15
C LEU A 123 5.95 -8.41 -15.96
N LEU A 124 6.22 -8.89 -14.74
CA LEU A 124 7.39 -9.73 -14.48
C LEU A 124 7.34 -11.07 -15.21
N ARG A 125 6.16 -11.69 -15.30
CA ARG A 125 5.95 -12.89 -16.11
C ARG A 125 6.23 -12.64 -17.58
N GLU A 126 5.70 -11.54 -18.14
CA GLU A 126 5.95 -11.16 -19.54
C GLU A 126 7.45 -10.92 -19.80
N LEU A 127 8.12 -10.18 -18.92
CA LEU A 127 9.54 -9.88 -19.04
C LEU A 127 10.40 -11.15 -18.93
N LYS A 128 10.05 -12.10 -18.04
CA LYS A 128 10.70 -13.41 -17.96
C LYS A 128 10.56 -14.17 -19.28
N THR A 129 9.34 -14.27 -19.80
CA THR A 129 9.07 -14.98 -21.05
C THR A 129 9.75 -14.36 -22.25
N ARG A 130 9.94 -13.04 -22.27
CA ARG A 130 10.62 -12.35 -23.35
C ARG A 130 12.15 -12.47 -23.29
N HIS A 131 12.74 -12.30 -22.10
CA HIS A 131 14.18 -12.06 -21.97
C HIS A 131 14.95 -13.21 -21.33
N LEU A 132 14.28 -14.11 -20.61
CA LEU A 132 14.95 -15.17 -19.85
C LEU A 132 14.55 -16.57 -20.31
N ASP A 133 13.26 -16.86 -20.50
CA ASP A 133 12.80 -18.19 -20.94
C ASP A 133 13.46 -18.67 -22.24
N PRO A 134 13.73 -17.83 -23.26
CA PRO A 134 14.44 -18.27 -24.47
C PRO A 134 15.89 -18.69 -24.18
N VAL A 135 16.56 -17.94 -23.30
CA VAL A 135 17.93 -18.24 -22.87
C VAL A 135 17.95 -19.56 -22.09
N LEU A 136 17.02 -19.74 -21.15
CA LEU A 136 16.92 -20.96 -20.37
C LEU A 136 16.61 -22.19 -21.23
N LYS A 137 15.68 -22.07 -22.20
CA LYS A 137 15.35 -23.16 -23.14
C LYS A 137 16.57 -23.59 -23.97
N SER A 138 17.38 -22.64 -24.45
CA SER A 138 18.58 -22.95 -25.23
C SER A 138 19.66 -23.70 -24.43
N ILE A 139 19.70 -23.53 -23.10
CA ILE A 139 20.60 -24.29 -22.21
C ILE A 139 20.12 -25.73 -22.02
N SER A 140 18.80 -25.93 -21.98
CA SER A 140 18.18 -27.26 -21.83
C SER A 140 18.07 -28.07 -23.14
N GLY A 141 18.24 -27.43 -24.30
CA GLY A 141 18.06 -28.02 -25.63
C GLY A 141 19.35 -28.57 -26.26
N SER A 142 19.22 -29.53 -27.17
CA SER A 142 20.33 -30.32 -27.72
C SER A 142 20.94 -29.83 -29.05
N CYS A 143 20.99 -28.53 -29.38
CA CYS A 143 21.64 -28.10 -30.65
C CYS A 143 22.29 -26.70 -30.69
N GLU A 144 23.52 -26.69 -31.23
CA GLU A 144 24.37 -25.70 -31.91
C GLU A 144 24.57 -24.26 -31.42
N THR A 145 23.72 -23.68 -30.56
CA THR A 145 24.02 -22.39 -29.90
C THR A 145 23.79 -22.49 -28.40
N ARG A 146 24.85 -22.90 -27.68
CA ARG A 146 24.83 -22.93 -26.20
C ARG A 146 24.81 -21.50 -25.69
N ALA A 147 23.67 -21.05 -25.15
CA ALA A 147 23.64 -19.81 -24.39
C ALA A 147 24.61 -19.89 -23.20
N SER A 148 25.24 -18.76 -22.93
CA SER A 148 26.25 -18.60 -21.89
C SER A 148 25.64 -18.03 -20.61
N TYR A 149 26.39 -18.15 -19.51
CA TYR A 149 26.04 -17.48 -18.26
C TYR A 149 25.92 -15.94 -18.40
N ALA A 150 26.65 -15.35 -19.35
CA ALA A 150 26.54 -13.93 -19.65
C ALA A 150 25.17 -13.57 -20.23
N ASP A 151 24.55 -14.47 -21.00
CA ASP A 151 23.22 -14.27 -21.59
C ASP A 151 22.12 -14.29 -20.52
N ILE A 152 22.23 -15.18 -19.52
CA ILE A 152 21.34 -15.19 -18.34
C ILE A 152 21.48 -13.86 -17.57
N THR A 153 22.72 -13.46 -17.29
CA THR A 153 23.00 -12.23 -16.54
C THR A 153 22.47 -10.99 -17.26
N ASN A 154 22.59 -10.94 -18.59
CA ASN A 154 22.05 -9.86 -19.42
C ASN A 154 20.52 -9.86 -19.45
N GLY A 155 19.89 -11.04 -19.53
CA GLY A 155 18.43 -11.19 -19.40
C GLY A 155 17.91 -10.61 -18.09
N LEU A 156 18.54 -10.97 -16.96
CA LEU A 156 18.17 -10.45 -15.63
C LEU A 156 18.35 -8.93 -15.50
N LYS A 157 19.47 -8.38 -15.98
CA LYS A 157 19.71 -6.93 -16.01
C LYS A 157 18.64 -6.20 -16.81
N THR A 158 18.24 -6.78 -17.94
CA THR A 158 17.18 -6.25 -18.81
C THR A 158 15.84 -6.25 -18.10
N ILE A 159 15.45 -7.36 -17.46
CA ILE A 159 14.21 -7.45 -16.67
C ILE A 159 14.19 -6.39 -15.56
N LYS A 160 15.27 -6.24 -14.79
CA LYS A 160 15.37 -5.21 -13.73
C LYS A 160 15.14 -3.81 -14.29
N LYS A 161 15.81 -3.46 -15.40
CA LYS A 161 15.71 -2.15 -16.04
C LYS A 161 14.29 -1.90 -16.58
N GLU A 162 13.73 -2.86 -17.30
CA GLU A 162 12.40 -2.79 -17.89
C GLU A 162 11.31 -2.67 -16.82
N PHE A 163 11.41 -3.44 -15.73
CA PHE A 163 10.47 -3.39 -14.62
C PHE A 163 10.45 -2.00 -13.97
N HIS A 164 11.62 -1.45 -13.64
CA HIS A 164 11.70 -0.12 -13.03
C HIS A 164 11.17 0.99 -13.96
N LYS A 165 11.29 0.79 -15.28
CA LYS A 165 10.76 1.73 -16.29
C LYS A 165 9.25 1.62 -16.47
N LYS A 166 8.69 0.40 -16.45
CA LYS A 166 7.30 0.11 -16.85
C LYS A 166 6.34 -0.08 -15.67
N ALA A 167 6.81 -0.41 -14.46
CA ALA A 167 5.94 -0.71 -13.33
C ALA A 167 5.29 0.55 -12.73
N VAL A 168 3.96 0.56 -12.72
CA VAL A 168 3.11 1.65 -12.21
C VAL A 168 2.34 1.17 -10.96
N GLY A 169 2.12 2.07 -10.00
CA GLY A 169 1.35 1.79 -8.79
C GLY A 169 2.11 2.05 -7.49
N ALA A 170 1.56 1.53 -6.38
CA ALA A 170 2.04 1.73 -5.01
C ALA A 170 3.52 1.31 -4.83
N LYS A 171 4.35 2.23 -4.30
CA LYS A 171 5.82 2.10 -4.29
C LYS A 171 6.30 0.91 -3.46
N ASP A 172 5.71 0.74 -2.29
CA ASP A 172 5.93 -0.38 -1.36
C ASP A 172 5.58 -1.71 -2.01
N ILE A 173 4.39 -1.81 -2.62
CA ILE A 173 3.94 -3.04 -3.28
C ILE A 173 4.82 -3.40 -4.49
N LYS A 174 5.25 -2.41 -5.28
CA LYS A 174 6.19 -2.64 -6.39
C LYS A 174 7.52 -3.21 -5.91
N ALA A 175 8.05 -2.67 -4.81
CA ALA A 175 9.30 -3.13 -4.23
C ALA A 175 9.18 -4.55 -3.68
N GLU A 176 8.09 -4.85 -2.96
CA GLU A 176 7.77 -6.17 -2.42
C GLU A 176 7.67 -7.22 -3.52
N VAL A 177 6.85 -6.99 -4.54
CA VAL A 177 6.64 -7.94 -5.65
C VAL A 177 7.95 -8.18 -6.42
N PHE A 178 8.75 -7.14 -6.64
CA PHE A 178 10.05 -7.30 -7.30
C PHE A 178 11.03 -8.11 -6.44
N PHE A 179 11.02 -7.90 -5.12
CA PHE A 179 11.87 -8.63 -4.19
C PHE A 179 11.52 -10.13 -4.17
N GLU A 180 10.23 -10.48 -4.04
CA GLU A 180 9.74 -11.88 -4.13
C GLU A 180 10.17 -12.54 -5.44
N PHE A 181 9.98 -11.85 -6.55
CA PHE A 181 10.34 -12.37 -7.86
C PHE A 181 11.85 -12.54 -8.03
N ASN A 182 12.65 -11.61 -7.51
CA ASN A 182 14.10 -11.72 -7.54
C ASN A 182 14.60 -12.93 -6.73
N GLN A 183 13.98 -13.23 -5.58
CA GLN A 183 14.32 -14.44 -4.82
C GLN A 183 14.04 -15.71 -5.65
N TYR A 184 12.84 -15.83 -6.21
CA TYR A 184 12.46 -16.96 -7.06
C TYR A 184 13.41 -17.14 -8.26
N LEU A 185 13.77 -16.04 -8.94
CA LEU A 185 14.67 -16.08 -10.08
C LEU A 185 16.09 -16.52 -9.71
N GLN A 186 16.61 -16.10 -8.56
CA GLN A 186 17.95 -16.51 -8.12
C GLN A 186 18.00 -18.03 -7.89
N GLU A 187 16.97 -18.60 -7.26
CA GLU A 187 16.86 -20.05 -7.07
C GLU A 187 16.79 -20.80 -8.40
N GLU A 188 16.04 -20.28 -9.38
CA GLU A 188 15.94 -20.87 -10.72
C GLU A 188 17.29 -20.83 -11.46
N VAL A 189 18.01 -19.71 -11.40
CA VAL A 189 19.33 -19.54 -12.03
C VAL A 189 20.40 -20.43 -11.40
N MET A 190 20.40 -20.59 -10.07
CA MET A 190 21.34 -21.49 -9.38
C MET A 190 21.23 -22.94 -9.87
N LYS A 191 20.01 -23.42 -10.16
CA LYS A 191 19.81 -24.77 -10.72
C LYS A 191 20.51 -24.93 -12.07
N TYR A 192 20.44 -23.92 -12.94
CA TYR A 192 21.12 -23.96 -14.23
C TYR A 192 22.65 -23.85 -14.11
N GLN A 193 23.15 -23.11 -13.11
CA GLN A 193 24.59 -23.08 -12.80
C GLN A 193 25.12 -24.47 -12.41
N GLU A 194 24.37 -25.19 -11.58
CA GLU A 194 24.76 -26.55 -11.16
C GLU A 194 24.81 -27.52 -12.35
N ILE A 195 23.83 -27.44 -13.25
CA ILE A 195 23.79 -28.27 -14.47
C ILE A 195 24.96 -27.97 -15.40
N LEU A 196 25.26 -26.68 -15.64
CA LEU A 196 26.37 -26.27 -16.49
C LEU A 196 27.74 -26.67 -15.89
N GLY A 197 27.87 -26.63 -14.56
CA GLY A 197 29.05 -27.13 -13.86
C GLY A 197 29.26 -28.63 -14.09
N LYS A 198 28.21 -29.44 -13.85
CA LYS A 198 28.27 -30.89 -14.05
C LYS A 198 28.63 -31.28 -15.49
N MET A 199 28.04 -30.61 -16.49
CA MET A 199 28.36 -30.88 -17.90
C MET A 199 29.83 -30.59 -18.24
N LYS A 200 30.43 -29.54 -17.67
CA LYS A 200 31.85 -29.22 -17.87
C LYS A 200 32.75 -30.28 -17.25
N ASP A 201 32.41 -30.73 -16.05
CA ASP A 201 33.18 -31.75 -15.33
C ASP A 201 33.12 -33.11 -16.05
N ASP A 202 31.95 -33.47 -16.61
CA ASP A 202 31.77 -34.69 -17.40
C ASP A 202 32.57 -34.67 -18.72
N ASP A 203 32.57 -33.53 -19.44
CA ASP A 203 33.36 -33.35 -20.67
C ASP A 203 34.88 -33.47 -20.36
N GLU A 204 35.34 -32.91 -19.23
CA GLU A 204 36.74 -32.99 -18.81
C GLU A 204 37.12 -34.42 -18.40
N ALA A 205 36.25 -35.13 -17.69
CA ALA A 205 36.45 -36.53 -17.32
C ALA A 205 36.55 -37.44 -18.56
N LEU A 206 35.68 -37.23 -19.55
CA LEU A 206 35.69 -37.98 -20.80
C LEU A 206 36.98 -37.73 -21.61
N ALA A 207 37.46 -36.48 -21.66
CA ALA A 207 38.72 -36.13 -22.31
C ALA A 207 39.92 -36.82 -21.63
N ARG A 208 39.97 -36.82 -20.29
CA ARG A 208 41.00 -37.52 -19.52
C ARG A 208 40.98 -39.03 -19.78
N GLN A 209 39.81 -39.66 -19.81
CA GLN A 209 39.69 -41.10 -20.13
C GLN A 209 40.22 -41.44 -21.53
N LYS A 210 39.86 -40.64 -22.56
CA LYS A 210 40.36 -40.83 -23.93
C LYS A 210 41.89 -40.74 -23.99
N MET A 211 42.48 -39.79 -23.26
CA MET A 211 43.93 -39.63 -23.19
C MET A 211 44.63 -40.82 -22.52
N ILE A 212 44.10 -41.31 -21.40
CA ILE A 212 44.62 -42.50 -20.71
C ILE A 212 44.56 -43.74 -21.64
N ALA A 213 43.44 -43.93 -22.34
CA ALA A 213 43.28 -45.04 -23.28
C ALA A 213 44.28 -44.96 -24.45
N ALA A 214 44.55 -43.76 -24.97
CA ALA A 214 45.55 -43.54 -26.02
C ALA A 214 46.98 -43.85 -25.55
N ILE A 215 47.34 -43.45 -24.32
CA ILE A 215 48.64 -43.76 -23.69
C ILE A 215 48.79 -45.28 -23.52
N LYS A 216 47.76 -45.97 -23.02
CA LYS A 216 47.77 -47.43 -22.84
C LYS A 216 47.95 -48.18 -24.17
N LYS A 217 47.28 -47.74 -25.24
CA LYS A 217 47.44 -48.30 -26.60
C LYS A 217 48.84 -48.07 -27.19
N ARG A 218 49.49 -46.94 -26.90
CA ARG A 218 50.89 -46.70 -27.31
C ARG A 218 51.83 -47.67 -26.60
N ARG A 219 51.76 -47.76 -25.27
CA ARG A 219 52.56 -48.70 -24.48
C ARG A 219 52.40 -50.15 -24.92
N GLN A 220 51.17 -50.59 -25.21
CA GLN A 220 50.94 -51.95 -25.73
C GLN A 220 51.59 -52.18 -27.09
N ARG A 221 51.57 -51.21 -28.01
CA ARG A 221 52.25 -51.33 -29.31
C ARG A 221 53.76 -51.40 -29.15
N ASP A 222 54.32 -50.60 -28.26
CA ASP A 222 55.77 -50.56 -28.01
C ASP A 222 56.24 -51.86 -27.35
N CYS A 223 55.52 -52.38 -26.35
CA CYS A 223 55.80 -53.70 -25.77
C CYS A 223 55.65 -54.84 -26.80
N ARG A 224 54.68 -54.76 -27.72
CA ARG A 224 54.48 -55.76 -28.78
C ARG A 224 55.61 -55.75 -29.82
N LYS A 225 56.19 -54.58 -30.09
CA LYS A 225 57.37 -54.44 -30.97
C LYS A 225 58.64 -55.00 -30.32
N ILE A 226 58.78 -54.87 -29.00
CA ILE A 226 59.92 -55.42 -28.24
C ILE A 226 59.85 -56.95 -28.16
N LEU A 227 58.66 -57.55 -28.21
CA LEU A 227 58.46 -59.00 -28.16
C LEU A 227 58.55 -59.70 -29.54
N LEU A 228 58.67 -58.96 -30.64
CA LEU A 228 58.72 -59.49 -32.02
C LEU A 228 60.08 -59.28 -32.71
N ASN A 229 61.06 -58.70 -32.00
CA ASN A 229 62.48 -58.61 -32.37
C ASN A 229 63.30 -59.46 -31.39
#